data_AF-A0A959ST25-F1
#
_entry.id   AF-A0A959ST25-F1
#
_cell.length_a   1.000
_cell.length_b   1.000
_cell.length_c   1.000
_cell.angle_alpha   90.00
_cell.angle_beta   90.00
_cell.angle_gamma   90.00
#
_symmetry.space_group_name_H-M   'P 1'
#
loop_
_entity.id
_entity.type
_entity.pdbx_description
1 polymer ?
#
loop_
_entity_poly.entity_id
_entity_poly.type
_entity_poly.pdbx_seq_one_letter_code
_entity_poly.pdbx_strand_id
1 'polypeptide(L)'
;GGIIAPCATAPGEVVTNGWSPSKRNNPFANSGIVVAVDPRRNGDPLSALRWQQQVEQTAWRAGGQRQTAPAQRMEDFIRRKASSDLPTCSYPPGIVPALLDEVLPPEVATRLRGGLKAFGDKMRGYRTNEAVMVAVESRTSSPVRIPRDPETLQHPQVKGL
;
A
#
# COMPACT_ATOMS: atom_id res chain seq x y z
N GLY A 1 -15.00 2.26 -13.00
CA GLY A 1 -14.10 2.33 -11.85
C GLY A 1 -12.77 2.94 -12.21
N GLY A 2 -11.73 2.58 -11.44
CA GLY A 2 -10.45 3.26 -11.38
C GLY A 2 -9.25 2.42 -11.84
N ILE A 3 -8.09 3.05 -11.78
CA ILE A 3 -6.80 2.52 -12.21
C ILE A 3 -5.85 2.52 -11.01
N ILE A 4 -5.13 1.41 -10.81
CA ILE A 4 -4.01 1.35 -9.87
C ILE A 4 -2.79 1.93 -10.60
N ALA A 5 -2.17 2.96 -10.07
CA ALA A 5 -1.02 3.62 -10.68
C ALA A 5 0.31 3.15 -10.08
N PRO A 6 1.37 2.99 -10.90
CA PRO A 6 2.73 2.91 -10.40
C PRO A 6 3.19 4.31 -9.95
N CYS A 7 3.60 4.42 -8.69
CA CYS A 7 3.92 5.70 -8.05
C CYS A 7 5.32 5.70 -7.40
N ALA A 8 6.18 4.75 -7.76
CA ALA A 8 7.57 4.76 -7.31
C ALA A 8 8.29 5.99 -7.87
N THR A 9 9.06 6.68 -7.03
CA THR A 9 9.81 7.88 -7.41
C THR A 9 11.32 7.67 -7.40
N ALA A 10 11.78 6.50 -6.98
CA ALA A 10 13.19 6.13 -7.02
C ALA A 10 13.37 4.71 -7.60
N PRO A 11 14.53 4.42 -8.21
CA PRO A 11 14.88 3.07 -8.62
C PRO A 11 14.90 2.10 -7.43
N GLY A 12 14.53 0.84 -7.67
CA GLY A 12 14.53 -0.18 -6.63
C GLY A 12 13.30 -0.16 -5.71
N GLU A 13 12.28 0.62 -6.03
CA GLU A 13 11.03 0.73 -5.27
C GLU A 13 9.80 0.34 -6.11
N VAL A 14 8.79 -0.23 -5.45
CA VAL A 14 7.43 -0.35 -5.97
C VAL A 14 6.50 0.37 -4.99
N VAL A 15 5.66 1.24 -5.53
CA VAL A 15 4.63 1.97 -4.80
C VAL A 15 3.38 1.99 -5.65
N THR A 16 2.22 1.74 -5.05
CA THR A 16 0.92 1.86 -5.68
C THR A 16 0.19 3.12 -5.21
N ASN A 17 -0.75 3.59 -6.04
CA ASN A 17 -1.84 4.49 -5.67
C ASN A 17 -3.07 4.20 -6.54
N GLY A 18 -4.19 4.89 -6.30
CA GLY A 18 -5.42 4.78 -7.10
C GLY A 18 -5.83 6.13 -7.70
N TRP A 19 -6.32 6.10 -8.95
CA TRP A 19 -7.00 7.25 -9.56
C TRP A 19 -8.17 6.80 -10.44
N SER A 20 -8.97 7.74 -10.92
CA SER A 20 -10.05 7.44 -11.87
C SER A 20 -10.23 8.60 -12.87
N PRO A 21 -10.48 8.31 -14.16
CA PRO A 21 -10.93 9.35 -15.09
C PRO A 21 -12.33 9.83 -14.71
N SER A 22 -12.70 11.05 -15.11
CA SER A 22 -14.01 11.63 -14.82
C SER A 22 -15.18 10.70 -15.19
N LYS A 23 -15.09 9.99 -16.33
CA LYS A 23 -16.10 9.03 -16.80
C LYS A 23 -16.28 7.80 -15.90
N ARG A 24 -15.28 7.46 -15.08
CA ARG A 24 -15.27 6.29 -14.16
C ARG A 24 -15.79 5.00 -14.80
N ASN A 25 -15.44 4.72 -16.05
CA ASN A 25 -15.98 3.60 -16.85
C ASN A 25 -15.04 2.38 -16.98
N ASN A 26 -13.94 2.32 -16.22
CA ASN A 26 -13.06 1.14 -16.18
C ASN A 26 -13.78 -0.07 -15.51
N PRO A 27 -13.60 -1.32 -15.96
CA PRO A 27 -14.23 -2.50 -15.33
C PRO A 27 -13.86 -2.73 -13.87
N PHE A 28 -12.73 -2.18 -13.38
CA PHE A 28 -12.24 -2.44 -12.03
C PHE A 28 -12.61 -1.33 -11.05
N ALA A 29 -12.99 -1.70 -9.82
CA ALA A 29 -13.00 -0.81 -8.66
C ALA A 29 -11.74 -1.06 -7.82
N ASN A 30 -11.14 -0.01 -7.27
CA ASN A 30 -10.00 -0.13 -6.36
C ASN A 30 -10.11 0.89 -5.22
N SER A 31 -9.41 0.60 -4.13
CA SER A 31 -9.27 1.47 -2.97
C SER A 31 -8.01 1.10 -2.21
N GLY A 32 -7.27 2.08 -1.71
CA GLY A 32 -6.20 1.85 -0.75
C GLY A 32 -6.79 1.35 0.58
N ILE A 33 -6.53 0.09 0.94
CA ILE A 33 -6.87 -0.44 2.26
C ILE A 33 -5.62 -0.40 3.10
N VAL A 34 -5.63 0.44 4.12
CA VAL A 34 -4.42 0.82 4.85
C VAL A 34 -4.60 0.65 6.35
N VAL A 35 -3.47 0.47 7.02
CA VAL A 35 -3.38 0.30 8.47
C VAL A 35 -2.53 1.44 9.00
N ALA A 36 -3.04 2.17 9.99
CA ALA A 36 -2.25 3.17 10.68
C ALA A 36 -1.11 2.49 11.44
N VAL A 37 0.11 3.00 11.24
CA VAL A 37 1.33 2.52 11.87
C VAL A 37 2.08 3.68 12.51
N ASP A 38 2.88 3.39 13.53
CA ASP A 38 3.82 4.34 14.11
C ASP A 38 5.22 3.71 14.19
N PRO A 39 5.97 3.71 13.07
CA PRO A 39 7.33 3.17 13.03
C PRO A 39 8.38 4.17 13.53
N ARG A 40 7.97 5.29 14.15
CA ARG A 40 8.89 6.29 14.66
C ARG A 40 9.71 5.71 15.80
N ARG A 41 11.03 5.94 15.77
CA ARG A 41 11.97 5.53 16.81
C ARG A 41 12.50 6.78 17.49
N ASN A 42 12.56 6.74 18.83
CA ASN A 42 13.05 7.87 19.62
C ASN A 42 14.44 8.31 19.12
N GLY A 43 14.59 9.61 18.87
CA GLY A 43 15.86 10.22 18.46
C GLY A 43 16.16 10.24 16.96
N ASP A 44 15.39 9.55 16.10
CA ASP A 44 15.55 9.62 14.63
C ASP A 44 14.27 10.15 13.95
N PRO A 45 14.22 11.46 13.60
CA PRO A 45 13.07 12.05 12.91
C PRO A 45 12.74 11.42 11.56
N LEU A 46 13.68 10.69 10.94
CA LEU A 46 13.54 10.08 9.63
C LEU A 46 13.31 8.56 9.69
N SER A 47 13.17 7.97 10.89
CA SER A 47 13.06 6.51 11.02
C SER A 47 11.84 5.94 10.29
N ALA A 48 10.71 6.68 10.29
CA ALA A 48 9.50 6.29 9.58
C ALA A 48 9.69 6.35 8.06
N LEU A 49 10.44 7.33 7.55
CA LEU A 49 10.79 7.43 6.13
C LEU A 49 11.66 6.24 5.70
N ARG A 50 12.67 5.88 6.48
CA ARG A 50 13.53 4.70 6.20
C ARG A 50 12.74 3.40 6.24
N TRP A 51 11.82 3.26 7.21
CA TRP A 51 10.93 2.09 7.29
C TRP A 51 10.02 2.00 6.06
N GLN A 52 9.46 3.13 5.62
CA GLN A 52 8.66 3.19 4.39
C GLN A 52 9.48 2.74 3.17
N GLN A 53 10.68 3.29 2.97
CA GLN A 53 11.60 2.88 1.89
C GLN A 53 11.93 1.39 1.94
N GLN A 54 12.16 0.82 3.13
CA GLN A 54 12.44 -0.60 3.30
C GLN A 54 11.27 -1.48 2.83
N VAL A 55 10.03 -1.07 3.12
CA VAL A 55 8.83 -1.78 2.66
C VAL A 55 8.70 -1.69 1.14
N GLU A 56 8.92 -0.52 0.55
CA GLU A 56 8.86 -0.29 -0.91
C GLU A 56 9.91 -1.11 -1.67
N GLN A 57 11.12 -1.23 -1.13
CA GLN A 57 12.18 -2.07 -1.69
C GLN A 57 11.91 -3.57 -1.53
N THR A 58 11.26 -3.96 -0.43
CA THR A 58 10.83 -5.35 -0.22
C THR A 58 9.75 -5.73 -1.22
N ALA A 59 8.79 -4.85 -1.46
CA ALA A 59 7.79 -5.02 -2.52
C ALA A 59 8.44 -5.09 -3.90
N TRP A 60 9.44 -4.26 -4.21
CA TRP A 60 10.17 -4.34 -5.48
C TRP A 60 10.90 -5.67 -5.67
N ARG A 61 11.56 -6.20 -4.62
CA ARG A 61 12.19 -7.53 -4.67
C ARG A 61 11.16 -8.64 -4.92
N ALA A 62 10.06 -8.63 -4.18
CA ALA A 62 8.97 -9.60 -4.35
C ALA A 62 8.25 -9.44 -5.71
N GLY A 63 8.25 -8.23 -6.26
CA GLY A 63 7.77 -7.90 -7.60
C GLY A 63 8.67 -8.39 -8.73
N GLY A 64 9.79 -9.07 -8.43
CA GLY A 64 10.74 -9.55 -9.44
C GLY A 64 11.73 -8.48 -9.91
N GLN A 65 12.02 -7.48 -9.07
CA GLN A 65 12.97 -6.40 -9.34
C GLN A 65 12.63 -5.58 -10.59
N ARG A 66 11.34 -5.45 -10.87
CA ARG A 66 10.74 -4.67 -11.95
C ARG A 66 9.67 -3.74 -11.37
N GLN A 67 8.98 -2.98 -12.22
CA GLN A 67 7.80 -2.21 -11.80
C GLN A 67 6.54 -3.07 -11.66
N THR A 68 6.61 -4.39 -11.89
CA THR A 68 5.53 -5.32 -11.53
C THR A 68 5.35 -5.35 -10.01
N ALA A 69 4.09 -5.38 -9.57
CA ALA A 69 3.75 -5.35 -8.15
C ALA A 69 3.49 -6.76 -7.59
N PRO A 70 3.97 -7.09 -6.39
CA PRO A 70 3.59 -8.33 -5.71
C PRO A 70 2.10 -8.30 -5.35
N ALA A 71 1.41 -9.40 -5.60
CA ALA A 71 -0.02 -9.50 -5.42
C ALA A 71 -0.48 -10.88 -4.96
N GLN A 72 -1.65 -10.93 -4.33
CA GLN A 72 -2.25 -12.15 -3.81
C GLN A 72 -3.78 -12.04 -3.88
N ARG A 73 -4.48 -13.14 -4.12
CA ARG A 73 -5.95 -13.14 -4.06
C ARG A 73 -6.43 -12.88 -2.64
N MET A 74 -7.57 -12.22 -2.50
CA MET A 74 -8.03 -11.75 -1.19
C MET A 74 -8.29 -12.90 -0.21
N GLU A 75 -9.04 -13.94 -0.61
CA GLU A 75 -9.36 -15.05 0.30
C GLU A 75 -8.10 -15.88 0.63
N ASP A 76 -7.20 -16.04 -0.35
CA ASP A 76 -5.92 -16.70 -0.15
C ASP A 76 -5.06 -15.94 0.88
N PHE A 77 -4.95 -14.61 0.79
CA PHE A 77 -4.29 -13.77 1.79
C PHE A 77 -4.94 -13.89 3.18
N ILE A 78 -6.28 -13.89 3.25
CA ILE A 78 -7.04 -14.08 4.50
C ILE A 78 -6.72 -15.44 5.15
N ARG A 79 -6.56 -16.49 4.34
CA ARG A 79 -6.27 -17.86 4.78
C ARG A 79 -4.77 -18.19 4.89
N ARG A 80 -3.88 -17.24 4.60
CA ARG A 80 -2.42 -17.46 4.54
C ARG A 80 -2.01 -18.57 3.56
N LYS A 81 -2.66 -18.59 2.40
CA LYS A 81 -2.38 -19.54 1.31
C LYS A 81 -1.74 -18.81 0.14
N ALA A 82 -0.74 -19.41 -0.51
CA ALA A 82 -0.22 -18.88 -1.77
C ALA A 82 -1.29 -18.95 -2.88
N SER A 83 -1.38 -17.90 -3.70
CA SER A 83 -2.21 -17.90 -4.91
C SER A 83 -1.44 -18.54 -6.07
N SER A 84 -2.05 -19.53 -6.74
CA SER A 84 -1.50 -20.19 -7.93
C SER A 84 -1.51 -19.30 -9.17
N ASP A 85 -2.45 -18.35 -9.20
CA ASP A 85 -2.77 -17.47 -10.31
C ASP A 85 -3.44 -16.19 -9.77
N LEU A 86 -3.51 -15.15 -10.59
CA LEU A 86 -4.05 -13.85 -10.19
C LEU A 86 -5.14 -13.41 -11.19
N PRO A 87 -6.27 -12.86 -10.73
CA PRO A 87 -7.24 -12.25 -11.63
C PRO A 87 -6.64 -10.99 -12.28
N THR A 88 -7.18 -10.59 -13.42
CA THR A 88 -6.80 -9.35 -14.08
C THR A 88 -7.10 -8.14 -13.20
N CYS A 89 -6.26 -7.11 -13.26
CA CYS A 89 -6.50 -5.84 -12.56
C CYS A 89 -6.08 -4.65 -13.43
N SER A 90 -6.30 -3.43 -12.94
CA SER A 90 -5.97 -2.21 -13.66
C SER A 90 -4.54 -1.69 -13.48
N TYR A 91 -3.64 -2.46 -12.85
CA TYR A 91 -2.24 -2.04 -12.66
C TYR A 91 -1.41 -2.24 -13.94
N PRO A 92 -0.99 -1.18 -14.66
CA PRO A 92 -0.44 -1.31 -16.01
C PRO A 92 0.87 -2.10 -16.12
N PRO A 93 1.85 -1.97 -15.20
CA PRO A 93 3.07 -2.79 -15.27
C PRO A 93 2.83 -4.29 -15.11
N GLY A 94 1.66 -4.70 -14.60
CA GLY A 94 1.35 -6.09 -14.28
C GLY A 94 1.68 -6.47 -12.84
N ILE A 95 1.16 -7.62 -12.43
CA ILE A 95 1.27 -8.13 -11.06
C ILE A 95 1.86 -9.54 -11.06
N VAL A 96 2.55 -9.90 -9.99
CA VAL A 96 3.16 -11.23 -9.81
C VAL A 96 2.66 -11.88 -8.53
N PRO A 97 2.38 -13.20 -8.51
CA PRO A 97 1.97 -13.90 -7.29
C PRO A 97 3.06 -13.82 -6.22
N ALA A 98 2.69 -13.39 -5.02
CA ALA A 98 3.58 -13.35 -3.86
C ALA A 98 2.80 -13.64 -2.57
N LEU A 99 3.49 -14.16 -1.55
CA LEU A 99 2.95 -14.23 -0.20
C LEU A 99 3.06 -12.84 0.44
N LEU A 100 1.95 -12.11 0.56
CA LEU A 100 2.00 -10.75 1.13
C LEU A 100 2.39 -10.71 2.61
N ASP A 101 2.34 -11.84 3.32
CA ASP A 101 2.95 -12.00 4.65
C ASP A 101 4.47 -11.82 4.66
N GLU A 102 5.15 -12.08 3.54
CA GLU A 102 6.60 -11.88 3.38
C GLU A 102 6.96 -10.48 2.87
N VAL A 103 5.97 -9.76 2.31
CA VAL A 103 6.15 -8.43 1.72
C VAL A 103 5.79 -7.33 2.72
N LEU A 104 4.68 -7.51 3.43
CA LEU A 104 4.14 -6.51 4.34
C LEU A 104 4.69 -6.71 5.76
N PRO A 105 4.85 -5.63 6.53
CA PRO A 105 5.12 -5.72 7.96
C PRO A 105 4.08 -6.63 8.66
N PRO A 106 4.48 -7.53 9.58
CA PRO A 106 3.59 -8.52 10.18
C PRO A 106 2.33 -7.92 10.85
N GLU A 107 2.49 -6.77 11.49
CA GLU A 107 1.42 -6.01 12.15
C GLU A 107 0.42 -5.40 11.15
N VAL A 108 0.88 -5.07 9.94
CA VAL A 108 0.03 -4.57 8.86
C VAL A 108 -0.74 -5.74 8.25
N ALA A 109 -0.05 -6.83 7.88
CA ALA A 109 -0.69 -8.01 7.29
C ALA A 109 -1.78 -8.60 8.22
N THR A 110 -1.50 -8.67 9.51
CA THR A 110 -2.44 -9.20 10.51
C THR A 110 -3.68 -8.32 10.65
N ARG A 111 -3.54 -7.00 10.72
CA ARG A 111 -4.67 -6.07 10.80
C ARG A 111 -5.47 -6.03 9.51
N LEU A 112 -4.82 -6.06 8.34
CA LEU A 112 -5.48 -6.13 7.04
C LEU A 112 -6.38 -7.37 6.94
N ARG A 113 -5.89 -8.55 7.33
CA ARG A 113 -6.73 -9.77 7.35
C ARG A 113 -7.98 -9.59 8.22
N GLY A 114 -7.83 -9.00 9.41
CA GLY A 114 -8.96 -8.73 10.29
C GLY A 114 -9.98 -7.78 9.63
N GLY A 115 -9.50 -6.68 9.05
CA GLY A 115 -10.33 -5.70 8.34
C GLY A 115 -11.07 -6.30 7.14
N LEU A 116 -10.37 -7.08 6.31
CA LEU A 116 -10.96 -7.74 5.14
C LEU A 116 -12.04 -8.77 5.51
N LYS A 117 -11.84 -9.53 6.59
CA LYS A 117 -12.89 -10.43 7.13
C LYS A 117 -14.12 -9.62 7.52
N ALA A 118 -13.94 -8.56 8.31
CA ALA A 118 -15.04 -7.70 8.74
C ALA A 118 -15.76 -6.99 7.58
N PHE A 119 -15.04 -6.61 6.53
CA PHE A 119 -15.65 -6.09 5.31
C PHE A 119 -16.47 -7.14 4.57
N GLY A 120 -15.96 -8.36 4.44
CA GLY A 120 -16.68 -9.49 3.86
C GLY A 120 -17.98 -9.82 4.58
N ASP A 121 -17.98 -9.75 5.92
CA ASP A 121 -19.16 -10.02 6.74
C ASP A 121 -20.24 -8.94 6.59
N LYS A 122 -19.84 -7.68 6.31
CA LYS A 122 -20.74 -6.53 6.14
C LYS A 122 -21.20 -6.31 4.69
N MET A 123 -20.35 -6.63 3.72
CA MET A 123 -20.57 -6.32 2.31
C MET A 123 -20.51 -7.61 1.49
N ARG A 124 -21.68 -8.12 1.10
CA ARG A 124 -21.80 -9.33 0.29
C ARG A 124 -21.00 -9.19 -1.01
N GLY A 125 -20.16 -10.19 -1.28
CA GLY A 125 -19.31 -10.23 -2.48
C GLY A 125 -17.97 -9.49 -2.34
N TYR A 126 -17.72 -8.76 -1.26
CA TYR A 126 -16.44 -8.05 -1.06
C TYR A 126 -15.29 -9.02 -0.82
N ARG A 127 -15.52 -10.07 -0.02
CA ARG A 127 -14.56 -11.15 0.26
C ARG A 127 -14.67 -12.25 -0.78
N THR A 128 -13.78 -12.25 -1.77
CA THR A 128 -13.77 -13.17 -2.92
C THR A 128 -12.36 -13.36 -3.48
N ASN A 129 -12.09 -14.50 -4.14
CA ASN A 129 -10.85 -14.72 -4.89
C ASN A 129 -10.87 -14.13 -6.31
N GLU A 130 -12.00 -13.54 -6.73
CA GLU A 130 -12.05 -12.67 -7.91
C GLU A 130 -11.39 -11.31 -7.66
N ALA A 131 -11.21 -10.94 -6.38
CA ALA A 131 -10.50 -9.74 -5.97
C ALA A 131 -9.02 -10.04 -5.70
N VAL A 132 -8.16 -9.06 -5.99
CA VAL A 132 -6.71 -9.14 -5.81
C VAL A 132 -6.20 -8.00 -4.96
N MET A 133 -5.34 -8.34 -4.01
CA MET A 133 -4.53 -7.43 -3.22
C MET A 133 -3.25 -7.13 -3.99
N VAL A 134 -2.97 -5.86 -4.28
CA VAL A 134 -1.75 -5.41 -4.96
C VAL A 134 -0.96 -4.55 -3.99
N ALA A 135 0.31 -4.90 -3.73
CA ALA A 135 1.16 -4.19 -2.78
C ALA A 135 2.27 -3.38 -3.49
N VAL A 136 2.73 -2.26 -2.95
CA VAL A 136 2.39 -1.65 -1.65
C VAL A 136 1.91 -0.20 -1.77
N GLU A 137 0.84 0.12 -1.05
CA GLU A 137 0.34 1.49 -0.85
C GLU A 137 1.00 2.09 0.41
N SER A 138 2.16 2.71 0.26
CA SER A 138 3.00 3.14 1.40
C SER A 138 2.94 4.64 1.73
N ARG A 139 2.45 5.48 0.81
CA ARG A 139 2.59 6.96 0.86
C ARG A 139 1.27 7.67 1.12
N THR A 140 0.53 7.24 2.15
CA THR A 140 -0.81 7.77 2.48
C THR A 140 -0.76 9.14 3.14
N SER A 141 0.27 9.40 3.93
CA SER A 141 0.53 10.68 4.60
C SER A 141 2.03 10.85 4.84
N SER A 142 2.45 12.05 5.23
CA SER A 142 3.88 12.34 5.43
C SER A 142 4.47 11.49 6.56
N PRO A 143 5.59 10.76 6.34
CA PRO A 143 6.28 10.02 7.40
C PRO A 143 7.08 10.95 8.33
N VAL A 144 7.22 12.22 7.98
CA VAL A 144 7.97 13.23 8.73
C VAL A 144 7.06 14.41 9.05
N ARG A 145 7.13 14.91 10.29
CA ARG A 145 6.45 16.13 10.69
C ARG A 145 7.47 17.26 10.79
N ILE A 146 7.30 18.28 9.95
CA ILE A 146 7.99 19.57 10.11
C ILE A 146 7.12 20.42 11.05
N PRO A 147 7.57 20.73 12.27
CA PRO A 147 6.75 21.47 13.22
C PRO A 147 6.54 22.91 12.75
N ARG A 148 5.33 23.41 12.99
CA ARG A 148 4.97 24.81 12.76
C ARG A 148 4.29 25.36 13.99
N ASP A 149 4.62 26.60 14.32
CA ASP A 149 3.92 27.39 15.32
C ASP A 149 2.48 27.67 14.82
N PRO A 150 1.43 27.46 15.66
CA PRO A 150 0.05 27.59 15.21
C PRO A 150 -0.40 29.01 14.81
N GLU A 151 0.25 30.05 15.33
CA GLU A 151 -0.13 31.43 15.07
C GLU A 151 0.62 32.00 13.85
N THR A 152 1.93 31.83 13.84
CA THR A 152 2.81 32.37 12.80
C THR A 152 2.91 31.49 11.56
N LEU A 153 2.49 30.22 11.67
CA LEU A 153 2.61 29.16 10.66
C LEU A 153 4.06 28.85 10.26
N GLN A 154 5.04 29.34 11.03
CA GLN A 154 6.46 29.20 10.75
C GLN A 154 7.11 28.09 11.58
N HIS A 155 8.25 27.59 11.13
CA HIS A 155 9.08 26.68 11.88
C HIS A 155 9.60 27.37 13.17
N PRO A 156 9.46 26.75 14.35
CA PRO A 156 9.83 27.40 15.62
C PRO A 156 11.28 27.87 15.73
N GLN A 157 12.18 27.29 14.92
CA GLN A 157 13.62 27.60 14.93
C GLN A 157 14.10 28.33 13.66
N VAL A 158 13.27 28.45 12.62
CA VAL A 158 13.67 29.03 11.33
C VAL A 158 12.58 30.00 10.87
N LYS A 159 12.83 31.30 11.04
CA LYS A 159 11.91 32.34 10.59
C LYS A 159 11.80 32.32 9.06
N GLY A 160 10.58 32.44 8.56
CA GLY A 160 10.25 32.44 7.13
C GLY A 160 10.06 31.06 6.48
N LEU A 161 10.08 29.95 7.25
CA LEU A 161 9.88 28.57 6.77
C LEU A 161 8.59 27.93 7.30
#